data_AF-A0A3R7BRP5-F1
#
_entry.id   AF-A0A3R7BRP5-F1
#
_cell.length_a   1.000
_cell.length_b   1.000
_cell.length_c   1.000
_cell.angle_alpha   90.00
_cell.angle_beta   90.00
_cell.angle_gamma   90.00
#
_symmetry.space_group_name_H-M   'P 1'
#
loop_
_entity.id
_entity.type
_entity.pdbx_description
1 polymer ?
#
loop_
_entity_poly.entity_id
_entity_poly.type
_entity_poly.pdbx_seq_one_letter_code
_entity_poly.pdbx_strand_id
1 'polypeptide(L)'
;MCHYLLQMRGRGVANVYAIKKNPLSNWTYTPLIGTLYLKPPSKGLIDAYEKLRQEHMDALFNSLGDQLKVMRQRKEEKLRRALKPRYTFEQQVERARQILPEIYHPDRPLKKGRIDVNLMREKLDIGHNLAYRIRARLLRELEGE
;
A
#
# COMPACT_ATOMS: atom_id res chain seq x y z
N MET A 1 -14.37 -27.54 -39.82
CA MET A 1 -14.88 -26.66 -38.75
C MET A 1 -14.28 -25.27 -38.95
N CYS A 2 -15.07 -24.28 -39.35
CA CYS A 2 -14.59 -22.92 -39.61
C CYS A 2 -14.55 -22.14 -38.30
N HIS A 3 -13.38 -21.58 -37.97
CA HIS A 3 -13.19 -20.76 -36.77
C HIS A 3 -13.23 -19.28 -37.19
N TYR A 4 -13.93 -18.46 -36.43
CA TYR A 4 -14.07 -17.03 -36.69
C TYR A 4 -13.74 -16.23 -35.43
N LEU A 5 -13.09 -15.07 -35.61
CA LEU A 5 -12.88 -14.08 -34.56
C LEU A 5 -13.82 -12.90 -34.81
N LEU A 6 -14.62 -12.55 -33.80
CA LEU A 6 -15.45 -11.35 -33.80
C LEU A 6 -14.78 -10.28 -32.95
N GLN A 7 -14.28 -9.22 -33.58
CA GLN A 7 -13.69 -8.09 -32.87
C GLN A 7 -14.69 -6.94 -32.82
N MET A 8 -15.21 -6.64 -31.63
CA MET A 8 -16.14 -5.53 -31.41
C MET A 8 -15.41 -4.19 -31.66
N ARG A 9 -15.96 -3.35 -32.54
CA ARG A 9 -15.46 -1.98 -32.79
C ARG A 9 -16.33 -0.90 -32.16
N GLY A 10 -17.61 -1.17 -31.97
CA GLY A 10 -18.57 -0.23 -31.41
C GLY A 10 -19.92 -0.89 -31.12
N ARG A 11 -20.92 -0.09 -30.71
CA ARG A 11 -22.28 -0.58 -30.43
C ARG A 11 -22.87 -1.21 -31.68
N GLY A 12 -23.07 -2.53 -31.64
CA GLY A 12 -23.67 -3.28 -32.73
C GLY A 12 -22.79 -3.45 -33.97
N VAL A 13 -21.48 -3.19 -33.89
CA VAL A 13 -20.57 -3.34 -35.04
C VAL A 13 -19.37 -4.18 -34.63
N ALA A 14 -19.19 -5.31 -35.32
CA ALA A 14 -18.05 -6.20 -35.13
C ALA A 14 -17.35 -6.48 -36.46
N ASN A 15 -16.03 -6.47 -36.48
CA ASN A 15 -15.28 -7.02 -37.59
C ASN A 15 -15.21 -8.54 -37.46
N VAL A 16 -15.45 -9.25 -38.56
CA VAL A 16 -15.37 -10.71 -38.63
C VAL A 16 -14.09 -11.10 -39.34
N TYR A 17 -13.26 -11.88 -38.67
CA TYR A 17 -12.04 -12.45 -39.24
C TYR A 17 -12.19 -13.97 -39.36
N ALA A 18 -11.76 -14.54 -40.49
CA ALA A 18 -11.63 -16.00 -40.61
C ALA A 18 -10.37 -16.42 -39.87
N ILE A 19 -10.37 -17.50 -39.12
CA ILE A 19 -9.12 -18.09 -38.61
C ILE A 19 -8.76 -19.22 -39.55
N LYS A 20 -7.71 -19.02 -40.35
CA LYS A 20 -7.21 -20.03 -41.29
C LYS A 20 -5.82 -20.49 -40.86
N LYS A 21 -5.62 -21.81 -40.87
CA LYS A 21 -4.28 -22.39 -40.72
C LYS A 21 -3.58 -22.32 -42.07
N ASN A 22 -2.32 -21.90 -42.08
CA ASN A 22 -1.52 -21.96 -43.30
C ASN A 22 -1.29 -23.45 -43.66
N PRO A 23 -1.60 -23.88 -44.90
CA PRO A 23 -1.34 -25.26 -45.31
C PRO A 23 0.17 -25.60 -45.39
N LEU A 24 1.03 -24.59 -45.50
CA LEU A 24 2.47 -24.73 -45.72
C LEU A 24 3.31 -24.44 -44.46
N SER A 25 2.71 -23.96 -43.37
CA SER A 25 3.44 -23.63 -42.14
C SER A 25 2.56 -23.73 -40.89
N ASN A 26 3.18 -23.72 -39.71
CA ASN A 26 2.47 -23.78 -38.43
C ASN A 26 1.81 -22.46 -38.00
N TRP A 27 1.75 -21.46 -38.88
CA TRP A 27 1.17 -20.15 -38.56
C TRP A 27 -0.31 -20.08 -38.93
N THR A 28 -1.08 -19.39 -38.10
CA THR A 28 -2.47 -19.01 -38.39
C THR A 28 -2.51 -17.60 -38.93
N TYR A 29 -3.29 -17.38 -39.99
CA TYR A 29 -3.56 -16.04 -40.51
C TYR A 29 -5.05 -15.73 -40.41
N THR A 30 -5.35 -14.45 -40.14
CA THR A 30 -6.70 -14.00 -39.83
C THR A 30 -7.19 -12.95 -40.83
N PRO A 31 -7.59 -13.35 -42.05
CA PRO A 31 -8.08 -12.39 -43.04
C PRO A 31 -9.41 -11.79 -42.58
N LEU A 32 -9.56 -10.48 -42.78
CA LEU A 32 -10.83 -9.79 -42.59
C LEU A 32 -11.82 -10.30 -43.62
N ILE A 33 -12.97 -10.81 -43.16
CA ILE A 33 -14.07 -11.25 -44.02
C ILE A 33 -15.00 -10.08 -44.30
N GLY A 34 -15.26 -9.26 -43.29
CA GLY A 34 -16.17 -8.13 -43.40
C GLY A 34 -16.63 -7.61 -42.04
N THR A 35 -17.70 -6.83 -42.07
CA THR A 35 -18.27 -6.17 -40.90
C THR A 35 -19.66 -6.73 -40.63
N LEU A 36 -19.89 -7.20 -39.41
CA LEU A 36 -21.19 -7.61 -38.90
C LEU A 36 -21.87 -6.40 -38.26
N TYR A 37 -23.00 -6.00 -38.83
CA TYR A 37 -23.90 -5.02 -38.23
C TYR A 37 -24.96 -5.77 -37.42
N LEU A 38 -24.71 -5.88 -36.12
CA LEU A 38 -25.71 -6.32 -35.15
C LEU A 38 -26.74 -5.18 -35.00
N LYS A 39 -28.02 -5.53 -35.02
CA LYS A 39 -29.10 -4.58 -34.76
C LYS A 39 -28.81 -3.81 -33.47
N PRO A 40 -29.21 -2.52 -33.37
CA PRO A 40 -29.02 -1.77 -32.14
C PRO A 40 -29.60 -2.58 -30.97
N PRO A 41 -28.85 -2.74 -29.88
CA PRO A 41 -29.32 -3.49 -28.72
C PRO A 41 -30.65 -2.90 -28.25
N SER A 42 -31.54 -3.74 -27.74
CA SER A 42 -32.80 -3.27 -27.16
C SER A 42 -32.51 -2.21 -26.10
N LYS A 43 -33.43 -1.24 -25.92
CA LYS A 43 -33.28 -0.17 -24.92
C LYS A 43 -32.89 -0.73 -23.53
N GLY A 44 -33.49 -1.85 -23.13
CA GLY A 44 -33.15 -2.52 -21.87
C GLY A 44 -31.70 -3.03 -21.77
N LEU A 45 -31.09 -3.48 -22.87
CA LEU A 45 -29.68 -3.89 -22.87
C LEU A 45 -28.73 -2.68 -22.78
N ILE A 46 -29.13 -1.54 -23.35
CA ILE A 46 -28.36 -0.29 -23.24
C ILE A 46 -28.41 0.21 -21.79
N ASP A 47 -29.60 0.27 -21.20
CA ASP A 47 -29.79 0.74 -19.83
C ASP A 47 -29.03 -0.17 -18.83
N ALA A 48 -29.07 -1.50 -19.03
CA ALA A 48 -28.32 -2.45 -18.22
C ALA A 48 -26.80 -2.27 -18.35
N TYR A 49 -26.30 -2.03 -19.57
CA TYR A 49 -24.89 -1.75 -19.80
C TYR A 49 -24.45 -0.44 -19.16
N GLU A 50 -25.23 0.63 -19.29
CA GLU A 50 -24.88 1.94 -18.72
C GLU A 50 -24.88 1.89 -17.19
N LYS A 51 -25.82 1.16 -16.58
CA LYS A 51 -25.82 0.90 -15.15
C LYS A 51 -24.58 0.14 -14.69
N LEU A 52 -24.25 -0.98 -15.34
CA LEU A 52 -23.03 -1.76 -15.03
C LEU A 52 -21.75 -0.94 -15.23
N ARG A 53 -21.70 -0.14 -16.29
CA ARG A 53 -20.58 0.76 -16.56
C ARG A 53 -20.41 1.78 -15.43
N GLN A 54 -21.50 2.38 -14.96
CA GLN A 54 -21.45 3.37 -13.89
C GLN A 54 -21.01 2.75 -12.57
N GLU A 55 -21.58 1.60 -12.20
CA GLU A 55 -21.16 0.83 -11.01
C GLU A 55 -19.66 0.47 -11.07
N HIS A 56 -19.17 0.07 -12.25
CA HIS A 56 -17.75 -0.24 -12.45
C HIS A 56 -16.86 0.99 -12.30
N MET A 57 -17.26 2.14 -12.86
CA MET A 57 -16.52 3.39 -12.74
C MET A 57 -16.47 3.87 -11.28
N ASP A 58 -17.58 3.80 -10.55
CA ASP A 58 -17.64 4.17 -9.14
C ASP A 58 -16.71 3.29 -8.29
N ALA A 59 -16.68 1.97 -8.56
CA ALA A 59 -15.76 1.06 -7.91
C ALA A 59 -14.29 1.41 -8.18
N LEU A 60 -13.94 1.74 -9.43
CA LEU A 60 -12.59 2.18 -9.80
C LEU A 60 -12.21 3.47 -9.06
N PHE A 61 -13.08 4.48 -9.05
CA PHE A 61 -12.81 5.74 -8.36
C PHE A 61 -12.66 5.58 -6.86
N ASN A 62 -13.48 4.75 -6.22
CA ASN A 62 -13.34 4.44 -4.79
C ASN A 62 -12.00 3.77 -4.49
N SER A 63 -11.62 2.76 -5.29
CA SER A 63 -10.33 2.07 -5.14
C SER A 63 -9.14 3.01 -5.30
N LEU A 64 -9.21 3.93 -6.28
CA LEU A 64 -8.17 4.94 -6.51
C LEU A 64 -8.11 5.94 -5.35
N GLY A 65 -9.26 6.38 -4.84
CA GLY A 65 -9.37 7.27 -3.69
C GLY A 65 -8.70 6.69 -2.45
N ASP A 66 -8.91 5.41 -2.18
CA ASP A 66 -8.30 4.73 -1.03
C ASP A 66 -6.79 4.53 -1.20
N GLN A 67 -6.33 4.19 -2.41
CA GLN A 67 -4.90 4.16 -2.73
C GLN A 67 -4.24 5.52 -2.50
N LEU A 68 -4.87 6.62 -2.95
CA LEU A 68 -4.36 7.97 -2.77
C LEU A 68 -4.29 8.37 -1.29
N LYS A 69 -5.28 7.99 -0.47
CA LYS A 69 -5.24 8.21 0.99
C LYS A 69 -4.04 7.51 1.61
N VAL A 70 -3.82 6.23 1.29
CA VAL A 70 -2.68 5.46 1.81
C VAL A 70 -1.35 6.08 1.37
N MET A 71 -1.24 6.51 0.11
CA MET A 71 -0.04 7.18 -0.39
C MET A 71 0.23 8.50 0.33
N ARG A 72 -0.81 9.31 0.58
CA ARG A 72 -0.69 10.57 1.32
C ARG A 72 -0.22 10.33 2.75
N GLN A 73 -0.81 9.38 3.46
CA GLN A 73 -0.38 9.00 4.82
C GLN A 73 1.07 8.55 4.85
N ARG A 74 1.50 7.69 3.92
CA ARG A 74 2.91 7.26 3.82
C ARG A 74 3.86 8.43 3.54
N LYS A 75 3.46 9.37 2.69
CA LYS A 75 4.25 10.57 2.39
C LYS A 75 4.40 11.46 3.63
N GLU A 76 3.30 11.69 4.34
CA GLU A 76 3.30 12.46 5.59
C GLU A 76 4.15 11.80 6.67
N GLU A 77 4.06 10.49 6.83
CA GLU A 77 4.89 9.75 7.80
C GLU A 77 6.38 9.84 7.45
N LYS A 78 6.73 9.72 6.16
CA LYS A 78 8.10 9.86 5.68
C LYS A 78 8.63 11.28 5.91
N LEU A 79 7.80 12.30 5.66
CA LEU A 79 8.15 13.70 5.91
C LEU A 79 8.36 13.95 7.41
N ARG A 80 7.45 13.45 8.27
CA ARG A 80 7.59 13.52 9.73
C ARG A 80 8.90 12.90 10.19
N ARG A 81 9.25 11.71 9.70
CA ARG A 81 10.53 11.04 10.02
C ARG A 81 11.74 11.84 9.54
N ALA A 82 11.66 12.46 8.36
CA ALA A 82 12.75 13.27 7.81
C ALA A 82 12.97 14.58 8.57
N LEU A 83 11.89 15.18 9.08
CA LEU A 83 11.92 16.41 9.88
C LEU A 83 12.27 16.16 11.35
N LYS A 84 12.33 14.90 11.81
CA LYS A 84 12.73 14.61 13.19
C LYS A 84 14.19 15.03 13.41
N PRO A 85 14.47 15.82 14.45
CA PRO A 85 15.84 16.15 14.82
C PRO A 85 16.64 14.86 15.08
N ARG A 86 17.82 14.78 14.47
CA ARG A 86 18.74 13.67 14.70
C ARG A 86 19.55 13.97 15.95
N TYR A 87 19.16 13.34 17.05
CA TYR A 87 19.92 13.43 18.29
C TYR A 87 21.07 12.42 18.29
N THR A 88 22.21 12.84 18.83
CA THR A 88 23.31 11.92 19.15
C THR A 88 22.91 10.99 20.30
N PHE A 89 23.68 9.93 20.51
CA PHE A 89 23.43 9.01 21.63
C PHE A 89 23.44 9.73 22.99
N GLU A 90 24.42 10.60 23.23
CA GLU A 90 24.53 11.37 24.48
C GLU A 90 23.33 12.29 24.71
N GLN A 91 22.88 13.00 23.66
CA GLN A 91 21.69 13.84 23.75
C GLN A 91 20.42 13.03 24.08
N GLN A 92 20.31 11.80 23.57
CA GLN A 92 19.19 10.92 23.92
C GLN A 92 19.29 10.42 25.37
N VAL A 93 20.50 10.19 25.89
CA VAL A 93 20.70 9.86 27.31
C VAL A 93 20.32 11.04 28.20
N GLU A 94 20.72 12.27 27.87
CA GLU A 94 20.32 13.47 28.62
C GLU A 94 18.80 13.66 28.65
N ARG A 95 18.14 13.50 27.49
CA ARG A 95 16.67 13.53 27.42
C ARG A 95 16.04 12.41 28.25
N ALA A 96 16.65 11.22 28.27
CA ALA A 96 16.18 10.12 29.10
C ALA A 96 16.36 10.41 30.61
N ARG A 97 17.40 11.15 31.01
CA ARG A 97 17.58 11.60 32.41
C ARG A 97 16.46 12.55 32.85
N GLN A 98 15.99 13.43 31.97
CA GLN A 98 14.90 14.37 32.28
C GLN A 98 13.57 13.65 32.59
N ILE A 99 13.31 12.53 31.92
CA ILE A 99 12.09 11.71 32.14
C ILE A 99 12.31 10.56 33.14
N LEU A 100 13.52 10.42 33.69
CA LEU A 100 13.89 9.36 34.63
C LEU A 100 12.90 9.24 35.82
N PRO A 101 12.43 10.32 36.45
CA PRO A 101 11.48 10.22 37.57
C PRO A 101 10.17 9.51 37.22
N GLU A 102 9.77 9.53 35.95
CA GLU A 102 8.51 8.95 35.50
C GLU A 102 8.67 7.50 35.02
N ILE A 103 9.85 7.15 34.49
CA ILE A 103 10.14 5.81 33.95
C ILE A 103 10.85 4.90 34.95
N TYR A 104 11.36 5.45 36.06
CA TYR A 104 12.11 4.72 37.08
C TYR A 104 11.18 4.18 38.17
N HIS A 105 11.30 2.88 38.43
CA HIS A 105 10.50 2.17 39.42
C HIS A 105 11.42 1.48 40.44
N PRO A 106 11.69 2.11 41.59
CA PRO A 106 12.63 1.60 42.59
C PRO A 106 12.18 0.30 43.26
N ASP A 107 10.92 -0.12 43.08
CA ASP A 107 10.41 -1.37 43.65
C ASP A 107 10.58 -2.58 42.70
N ARG A 108 10.88 -2.34 41.43
CA ARG A 108 10.95 -3.40 40.39
C ARG A 108 12.37 -3.89 40.16
N PRO A 109 12.63 -5.21 40.02
CA PRO A 109 13.97 -5.75 39.86
C PRO A 109 14.80 -5.08 38.74
N LEU A 110 16.10 -4.86 39.00
CA LEU A 110 17.05 -4.16 38.10
C LEU A 110 16.99 -4.66 36.64
N LYS A 111 17.06 -5.99 36.48
CA LYS A 111 17.05 -6.64 35.16
C LYS A 111 15.65 -6.70 34.52
N LYS A 112 14.58 -6.50 35.28
CA LYS A 112 13.18 -6.59 34.83
C LYS A 112 12.33 -5.43 35.35
N GLY A 113 12.23 -4.37 34.56
CA GLY A 113 11.22 -3.32 34.79
C GLY A 113 11.60 -2.18 35.72
N ARG A 114 12.83 -2.13 36.26
CA ARG A 114 13.36 -0.98 37.01
C ARG A 114 13.30 0.33 36.21
N ILE A 115 13.50 0.26 34.90
CA ILE A 115 13.25 1.35 33.95
C ILE A 115 12.24 0.84 32.94
N ASP A 116 11.12 1.56 32.77
CA ASP A 116 10.11 1.24 31.76
C ASP A 116 10.59 1.63 30.36
N VAL A 117 11.01 0.62 29.60
CA VAL A 117 11.53 0.77 28.23
C VAL A 117 10.43 1.16 27.25
N ASN A 118 9.18 0.73 27.48
CA ASN A 118 8.08 1.05 26.58
C ASN A 118 7.66 2.51 26.73
N LEU A 119 7.52 2.96 27.98
CA LEU A 119 7.21 4.36 28.28
C LEU A 119 8.34 5.29 27.82
N MET A 120 9.60 4.91 28.04
CA MET A 120 10.76 5.67 27.55
C MET A 120 10.78 5.73 26.01
N ARG A 121 10.47 4.64 25.32
CA ARG A 121 10.40 4.58 23.87
C ARG A 121 9.35 5.54 23.31
N GLU A 122 8.18 5.55 23.92
CA GLU A 122 7.06 6.40 23.51
C GLU A 122 7.36 7.88 23.75
N LYS A 123 7.92 8.23 24.92
CA LYS A 123 8.27 9.62 25.24
C LYS A 123 9.43 10.17 24.42
N LEU A 124 10.45 9.35 24.15
CA LEU A 124 11.62 9.78 23.38
C LEU A 124 11.47 9.55 21.88
N ASP A 125 10.44 8.82 21.46
CA ASP A 125 10.16 8.48 20.06
C ASP A 125 11.36 7.82 19.36
N ILE A 126 11.91 6.80 20.04
CA ILE A 126 13.11 6.06 19.63
C ILE A 126 12.80 4.59 19.30
N GLY A 127 13.72 3.91 18.60
CA GLY A 127 13.60 2.46 18.36
C GLY A 127 13.94 1.63 19.61
N HIS A 128 13.44 0.39 19.66
CA HIS A 128 13.69 -0.52 20.79
C HIS A 128 15.18 -0.72 21.09
N ASN A 129 16.01 -0.96 20.08
CA ASN A 129 17.44 -1.20 20.28
C ASN A 129 18.14 -0.02 20.96
N LEU A 130 17.80 1.20 20.57
CA LEU A 130 18.35 2.41 21.17
C LEU A 130 17.86 2.57 22.61
N ALA A 131 16.56 2.33 22.86
CA ALA A 131 15.98 2.37 24.20
C ALA A 131 16.68 1.38 25.17
N TYR A 132 16.95 0.15 24.74
CA TYR A 132 17.68 -0.82 25.55
C TYR A 132 19.12 -0.39 25.86
N ARG A 133 19.82 0.23 24.89
CA ARG A 133 21.17 0.77 25.10
C ARG A 133 21.17 1.93 26.10
N ILE A 134 20.21 2.85 25.99
CA ILE A 134 20.04 3.97 26.93
C ILE A 134 19.72 3.44 28.33
N ARG A 135 18.78 2.49 28.45
CA ARG A 135 18.47 1.84 29.73
C ARG A 135 19.72 1.24 30.38
N ALA A 136 20.53 0.51 29.62
CA ALA A 136 21.75 -0.11 30.15
C ALA A 136 22.80 0.93 30.60
N ARG A 137 22.80 2.14 30.02
CA ARG A 137 23.64 3.25 30.48
C ARG A 137 23.09 3.87 31.77
N LEU A 138 21.80 4.18 31.81
CA LEU A 138 21.15 4.78 32.98
C LEU A 138 21.21 3.86 34.21
N LEU A 139 21.03 2.55 34.03
CA LEU A 139 21.15 1.60 35.13
C LEU A 139 22.57 1.57 35.72
N ARG A 140 23.62 1.65 34.89
CA ARG A 140 25.01 1.73 35.38
C ARG A 140 25.26 3.02 36.17
N GLU A 141 24.77 4.15 35.66
CA GLU A 141 24.88 5.44 36.37
C GLU A 141 24.16 5.43 37.73
N LEU A 142 23.02 4.73 37.83
CA LEU A 142 22.28 4.56 39.08
C LEU A 142 22.93 3.54 40.04
N GLU A 143 23.75 2.62 39.53
CA GLU A 143 24.51 1.66 40.32
C GLU A 143 25.83 2.24 40.86
N GLY A 144 26.21 3.47 40.45
CA GLY A 144 27.38 4.18 40.98
C GLY A 144 28.72 3.87 40.28
N GLU A 145 28.68 3.35 39.05
CA GLU A 145 29.83 3.33 38.12
C GLU A 145 29.89 4.60 37.26
#